data_AF-A0A0A9WKJ9-F1
#
_entry.id   AF-A0A0A9WKJ9-F1
#
_cell.length_a   1.000
_cell.length_b   1.000
_cell.length_c   1.000
_cell.angle_alpha   90.00
_cell.angle_beta   90.00
_cell.angle_gamma   90.00
#
_symmetry.space_group_name_H-M   'P 1'
#
loop_
_entity.id
_entity.type
_entity.pdbx_description
1 polymer ?
#
loop_
_entity_poly.entity_id
_entity_poly.type
_entity_poly.pdbx_seq_one_letter_code
_entity_poly.pdbx_strand_id
1 'polypeptide(L)'
;YRIISLLCCGLKLLTSILASRLQAWSELHGKLPETQAGFRKRRSCLDNLSTLALLSQLAILSKRKLYIILVDQRKAFDQISQQKLWERLNSLGVSYKMIRVLGAIYDGMKIT
;
A
#
# COMPACT_ATOMS: atom_id res chain seq x y z
N TYR A 1 1.57 -1.91 21.76
CA TYR A 1 2.15 -3.19 21.32
C TYR A 1 1.82 -3.40 19.84
N ARG A 2 2.79 -3.81 19.01
CA ARG A 2 2.59 -4.13 17.59
C ARG A 2 2.57 -5.65 17.45
N ILE A 3 1.43 -6.19 17.00
CA ILE A 3 1.30 -7.63 16.77
C ILE A 3 2.00 -7.95 15.45
N ILE A 4 2.84 -8.99 15.44
CA ILE A 4 3.50 -9.50 14.25
C ILE A 4 2.99 -10.92 14.02
N SER A 5 2.43 -11.19 12.85
CA SER A 5 2.03 -12.53 12.45
C SER A 5 3.18 -13.23 11.72
N LEU A 6 3.52 -14.45 12.14
CA LEU A 6 4.54 -15.28 11.51
C LEU A 6 3.89 -16.30 10.58
N LEU A 7 3.96 -16.02 9.28
CA LEU A 7 3.58 -16.98 8.25
C LEU A 7 4.62 -18.09 8.11
N CYS A 8 4.19 -19.30 7.78
CA CYS A 8 5.10 -20.40 7.43
C CYS A 8 5.91 -20.04 6.16
N CYS A 9 7.08 -20.68 5.98
CA CYS A 9 7.99 -20.36 4.88
C CYS A 9 7.32 -20.48 3.49
N GLY A 10 6.51 -21.53 3.28
CA GLY A 10 5.78 -21.71 2.02
C GLY A 10 4.78 -20.58 1.74
N LEU A 11 4.03 -20.16 2.76
CA LEU A 11 3.10 -19.03 2.65
C LEU A 11 3.82 -17.70 2.42
N LYS A 12 4.97 -17.48 3.07
CA LYS A 12 5.81 -16.29 2.82
C LYS A 12 6.28 -16.23 1.38
N LEU A 13 6.72 -17.36 0.84
CA LEU A 13 7.15 -17.43 -0.57
C LEU A 13 5.97 -17.15 -1.51
N LEU A 14 4.82 -17.80 -1.29
CA LEU A 14 3.62 -17.60 -2.10
C LEU A 14 3.16 -16.13 -2.07
N THR A 15 3.00 -15.57 -0.87
CA THR A 15 2.57 -14.17 -0.70
C THR A 15 3.55 -13.18 -1.31
N SER A 16 4.86 -13.45 -1.25
CA SER A 16 5.90 -12.64 -1.92
C SER A 16 5.75 -12.64 -3.45
N ILE A 17 5.47 -13.81 -4.05
CA ILE A 17 5.23 -13.93 -5.49
C ILE A 17 3.94 -13.16 -5.88
N LEU A 18 2.85 -13.35 -5.12
CA LEU A 18 1.59 -12.65 -5.38
C LEU A 18 1.73 -11.13 -5.27
N ALA A 19 2.43 -10.65 -4.22
CA ALA A 19 2.72 -9.24 -4.02
C ALA A 19 3.55 -8.66 -5.17
N SER A 20 4.58 -9.37 -5.62
CA SER A 20 5.42 -8.94 -6.76
C SER A 20 4.61 -8.80 -8.05
N ARG A 21 3.69 -9.75 -8.32
CA ARG A 21 2.81 -9.71 -9.50
C ARG A 21 1.82 -8.56 -9.43
N LEU A 22 1.20 -8.34 -8.26
CA LEU A 22 0.28 -7.22 -8.05
C LEU A 22 0.99 -5.87 -8.19
N GLN A 23 2.20 -5.75 -7.65
CA GLN A 23 3.01 -4.55 -7.79
C GLN A 23 3.34 -4.27 -9.25
N ALA A 24 3.85 -5.26 -10.00
CA ALA A 24 4.16 -5.09 -11.42
C ALA A 24 2.92 -4.70 -12.25
N TRP A 25 1.78 -5.36 -12.01
CA TRP A 25 0.52 -5.02 -12.66
C TRP A 25 0.06 -3.59 -12.33
N SER A 26 0.18 -3.20 -11.06
CA SER A 26 -0.21 -1.87 -10.58
C SER A 26 0.63 -0.76 -11.20
N GLU A 27 1.94 -0.96 -11.35
CA GLU A 27 2.84 -0.01 -12.04
C GLU A 27 2.50 0.07 -13.53
N LEU A 28 2.33 -1.07 -14.20
CA LEU A 28 2.04 -1.13 -15.63
C LEU A 28 0.75 -0.38 -16.00
N HIS A 29 -0.26 -0.45 -15.13
CA HIS A 29 -1.56 0.18 -15.37
C HIS A 29 -1.75 1.51 -14.61
N GLY A 30 -0.69 2.07 -14.03
CA GLY A 30 -0.73 3.36 -13.35
C GLY A 30 -1.77 3.45 -12.21
N LYS A 31 -1.96 2.36 -11.44
CA LYS A 31 -3.04 2.27 -10.44
C LYS A 31 -2.75 3.01 -9.14
N LEU A 32 -1.49 3.32 -8.86
CA LEU A 32 -1.07 4.08 -7.68
C LEU A 32 -0.78 5.53 -8.07
N PRO A 33 -1.15 6.51 -7.22
CA PRO A 33 -0.81 7.89 -7.44
C PRO A 33 0.72 8.10 -7.33
N GLU A 34 1.23 9.08 -8.05
CA GLU A 34 2.65 9.47 -8.04
C GLU A 34 3.15 9.89 -6.66
N THR A 35 2.26 10.41 -5.82
CA THR A 35 2.57 10.85 -4.44
C THR A 35 2.77 9.70 -3.47
N GLN A 36 2.39 8.47 -3.83
CA GLN A 36 2.55 7.31 -2.97
C GLN A 36 3.97 6.74 -3.09
N ALA A 37 4.76 6.94 -2.03
CA ALA A 37 6.11 6.37 -1.91
C ALA A 37 6.14 5.06 -1.08
N GLY A 38 5.23 4.91 -0.12
CA GLY A 38 5.20 3.75 0.78
C GLY A 38 4.90 2.44 0.03
N PHE A 39 5.64 1.38 0.37
CA PHE A 39 5.51 0.03 -0.21
C PHE A 39 5.67 -0.03 -1.74
N ARG A 40 6.27 0.99 -2.36
CA ARG A 40 6.47 1.09 -3.81
C ARG A 40 7.95 1.00 -4.17
N LYS A 41 8.31 0.13 -5.11
CA LYS A 41 9.72 -0.08 -5.50
C LYS A 41 10.26 1.21 -6.14
N ARG A 42 11.53 1.54 -5.85
CA ARG A 42 12.21 2.76 -6.33
C ARG A 42 11.57 4.08 -5.88
N ARG A 43 10.71 4.07 -4.87
CA ARG A 43 10.24 5.27 -4.18
C ARG A 43 10.64 5.18 -2.72
N SER A 44 11.02 6.32 -2.16
CA SER A 44 11.54 6.42 -0.81
C SER A 44 10.86 7.54 -0.03
N CYS A 45 10.91 7.45 1.30
CA CYS A 45 10.49 8.56 2.15
C CYS A 45 11.32 9.83 1.92
N LEU A 46 12.56 9.68 1.44
CA LEU A 46 13.44 10.80 1.14
C LEU A 46 12.92 11.65 -0.03
N ASP A 47 12.26 11.04 -1.02
CA ASP A 47 11.67 11.78 -2.14
C ASP A 47 10.56 12.72 -1.65
N ASN A 48 9.69 12.21 -0.78
CA ASN A 48 8.61 12.98 -0.17
C ASN A 48 9.16 14.07 0.77
N LEU A 49 10.21 13.76 1.55
CA LEU A 49 10.86 14.74 2.43
C LEU A 49 11.53 15.87 1.64
N SER A 50 12.22 15.53 0.55
CA SER A 50 12.87 16.50 -0.33
C SER A 50 11.84 17.43 -0.99
N THR A 51 10.71 16.86 -1.42
CA THR A 51 9.58 17.65 -1.95
C THR A 51 9.04 18.62 -0.91
N LEU A 52 8.86 18.16 0.33
CA LEU A 52 8.40 19.01 1.43
C LEU A 52 9.41 20.12 1.77
N ALA A 53 10.71 19.81 1.78
CA ALA A 53 11.77 20.78 2.01
C ALA A 53 11.78 21.87 0.92
N LEU A 54 11.61 21.48 -0.34
CA LEU A 54 11.49 22.41 -1.46
C LEU A 54 10.26 23.31 -1.32
N LEU A 55 9.09 22.74 -0.98
CA LEU A 55 7.87 23.53 -0.75
C LEU A 55 8.04 24.54 0.38
N SER A 56 8.73 24.16 1.45
CA SER A 56 9.07 25.06 2.56
C SER A 56 9.94 26.23 2.11
N GLN A 57 11.00 25.96 1.33
CA GLN A 57 11.87 27.00 0.78
C GLN A 57 11.12 27.94 -0.16
N LEU A 58 10.27 27.40 -1.05
CA LEU A 58 9.45 28.20 -1.95
C LEU A 58 8.46 29.09 -1.21
N ALA A 59 7.88 28.63 -0.10
CA ALA A 59 6.99 29.42 0.73
C ALA A 59 7.72 30.62 1.36
N ILE A 60 8.94 30.40 1.88
CA ILE A 60 9.80 31.46 2.43
C ILE A 60 10.11 32.50 1.35
N LEU A 61 10.57 32.06 0.18
CA LEU A 61 10.95 32.95 -0.93
C LEU A 61 9.75 33.76 -1.45
N SER A 62 8.58 33.14 -1.53
CA SER A 62 7.35 33.78 -2.00
C SER A 62 6.63 34.61 -0.91
N LYS A 63 7.18 34.67 0.32
CA LYS A 63 6.55 35.30 1.49
C LYS A 63 5.12 34.80 1.75
N ARG A 64 4.87 33.52 1.48
CA ARG A 64 3.59 32.84 1.72
C ARG A 64 3.69 31.92 2.92
N LYS A 65 2.57 31.71 3.60
CA LYS A 65 2.47 30.73 4.69
C LYS A 65 2.27 29.33 4.08
N LEU A 66 3.06 28.36 4.54
CA LEU A 66 2.86 26.93 4.26
C LEU A 66 2.21 26.27 5.48
N TYR A 67 1.13 25.52 5.25
CA TYR A 67 0.47 24.72 6.28
C TYR A 67 0.64 23.24 5.95
N ILE A 68 0.95 22.43 6.97
CA ILE A 68 1.18 21.00 6.82
C ILE A 68 0.22 20.27 7.77
N ILE A 69 -0.51 19.29 7.23
CA ILE A 69 -1.39 18.42 8.01
C ILE A 69 -0.79 17.01 7.97
N LEU A 70 -0.47 16.48 9.14
CA LEU A 70 0.02 15.11 9.30
C LEU A 70 -1.14 14.24 9.79
N VAL A 71 -1.58 13.29 8.95
CA VAL A 71 -2.66 12.36 9.26
C VAL A 71 -2.07 10.97 9.42
N ASP A 72 -2.32 10.34 10.57
CA ASP A 72 -1.93 8.95 10.83
C ASP A 72 -3.16 8.10 11.17
N GLN A 73 -3.17 6.85 10.71
CA GLN A 73 -4.28 5.93 10.90
C GLN A 73 -3.96 4.93 12.01
N ARG A 74 -4.78 4.94 13.07
CA ARG A 74 -4.62 4.03 14.20
C ARG A 74 -4.88 2.59 13.76
N LYS A 75 -3.89 1.69 13.92
CA LYS A 75 -4.03 0.26 13.57
C LYS A 75 -4.53 0.03 12.13
N ALA A 76 -3.93 0.73 11.17
CA ALA A 76 -4.35 0.71 9.77
C ALA A 76 -4.55 -0.69 9.17
N PHE A 77 -3.75 -1.69 9.56
CA PHE A 77 -3.92 -3.07 9.06
C PHE A 77 -5.01 -3.86 9.77
N ASP A 78 -5.22 -3.65 11.07
CA ASP A 78 -6.19 -4.41 11.86
C ASP A 78 -7.64 -3.92 11.63
N GLN A 79 -7.82 -2.68 11.18
CA GLN A 79 -9.13 -2.04 11.03
C GLN A 79 -9.74 -2.18 9.62
N ILE A 80 -9.02 -2.76 8.66
CA ILE A 80 -9.52 -2.90 7.29
C ILE A 80 -10.54 -4.04 7.23
N SER A 81 -11.75 -3.73 6.75
CA SER A 81 -12.73 -4.76 6.38
C SER A 81 -12.25 -5.51 5.14
N GLN A 82 -12.16 -6.84 5.24
CA GLN A 82 -11.75 -7.69 4.11
C GLN A 82 -12.71 -7.56 2.92
N GLN A 83 -14.02 -7.48 3.18
CA GLN A 83 -15.01 -7.28 2.12
C GLN A 83 -14.75 -6.00 1.32
N LYS A 84 -14.52 -4.87 2.02
CA LYS A 84 -14.20 -3.58 1.38
C LYS A 84 -12.88 -3.66 0.61
N LEU A 85 -11.91 -4.42 1.10
CA LEU A 85 -10.65 -4.66 0.41
C LEU A 85 -10.87 -5.39 -0.91
N TRP A 86 -11.68 -6.46 -0.92
CA TRP A 86 -12.02 -7.23 -2.13
C TRP A 86 -12.78 -6.37 -3.15
N GLU A 87 -13.79 -5.62 -2.70
CA GLU A 87 -14.53 -4.68 -3.54
C GLU A 87 -13.59 -3.63 -4.15
N ARG A 88 -12.64 -3.11 -3.36
CA ARG A 88 -11.67 -2.13 -3.85
C ARG A 88 -10.74 -2.74 -4.90
N LEU A 89 -10.19 -3.93 -4.67
CA LEU A 89 -9.33 -4.61 -5.65
C LEU A 89 -10.10 -4.90 -6.95
N ASN A 90 -11.35 -5.32 -6.86
CA ASN A 90 -12.20 -5.54 -8.02
C ASN A 90 -12.45 -4.23 -8.79
N SER A 91 -12.76 -3.14 -8.10
CA SER A 91 -12.94 -1.81 -8.71
C SER A 91 -11.68 -1.28 -9.41
N LEU A 92 -10.50 -1.67 -8.95
CA LEU A 92 -9.23 -1.31 -9.59
C LEU A 92 -8.95 -2.14 -10.85
N GLY A 93 -9.67 -3.25 -11.06
CA GLY A 93 -9.52 -4.17 -12.19
C GLY A 93 -8.62 -5.37 -11.90
N VAL A 94 -8.40 -5.71 -10.62
CA VAL A 94 -7.66 -6.93 -10.27
C VAL A 94 -8.52 -8.15 -10.60
N SER A 95 -7.92 -9.14 -11.26
CA SER A 95 -8.66 -10.36 -11.65
C SER A 95 -9.29 -11.08 -10.45
N TYR A 96 -10.50 -11.60 -10.65
CA TYR A 96 -11.22 -12.36 -9.64
C TYR A 96 -10.42 -13.57 -9.11
N LYS A 97 -9.63 -14.23 -9.97
CA LYS A 97 -8.75 -15.33 -9.58
C LYS A 97 -7.73 -14.91 -8.51
N MET A 98 -7.13 -13.74 -8.65
CA MET A 98 -6.18 -13.19 -7.67
C MET A 98 -6.90 -12.87 -6.35
N ILE A 99 -8.06 -12.22 -6.41
CA ILE A 99 -8.86 -11.87 -5.23
C ILE A 99 -9.27 -13.14 -4.46
N ARG A 100 -9.68 -14.20 -5.16
CA ARG A 100 -10.05 -15.48 -4.53
C ARG A 100 -8.87 -16.13 -3.81
N VAL A 101 -7.67 -16.11 -4.40
CA VAL A 101 -6.46 -16.63 -3.74
C VAL A 101 -6.12 -15.81 -2.50
N LEU A 102 -6.23 -14.49 -2.56
CA LEU A 102 -6.03 -13.63 -1.40
C LEU A 102 -7.06 -13.91 -0.31
N GLY A 103 -8.34 -14.04 -0.66
CA GLY A 103 -9.40 -14.42 0.28
C GLY A 103 -9.09 -15.72 1.02
N ALA A 104 -8.69 -16.76 0.28
CA ALA A 104 -8.32 -18.05 0.88
C ALA A 104 -7.12 -17.96 1.85
N ILE A 105 -6.17 -17.04 1.60
CA ILE A 105 -5.04 -16.78 2.50
C ILE A 105 -5.53 -16.07 3.78
N TYR A 106 -6.42 -15.09 3.67
CA TYR A 106 -6.94 -14.31 4.80
C TYR A 106 -7.94 -15.10 5.67
N ASP A 107 -8.73 -15.99 5.08
CA ASP A 107 -9.66 -16.89 5.79
C ASP A 107 -8.94 -18.06 6.51
N GLY A 108 -7.61 -18.16 6.37
CA GLY A 108 -6.79 -19.13 7.08
C GLY A 108 -6.76 -20.52 6.45
N MET A 109 -6.67 -20.62 5.11
CA MET A 109 -6.61 -21.90 4.37
C MET A 109 -7.59 -22.95 4.92
N LYS A 110 -8.90 -22.72 4.78
CA LYS A 110 -9.81 -23.85 4.57
C LYS A 110 -9.76 -24.25 3.10
N ILE A 111 -8.64 -24.86 2.69
CA ILE A 111 -8.62 -25.61 1.44
C ILE A 111 -9.40 -26.88 1.76
N THR A 112 -10.66 -26.90 1.33
CA THR A 112 -11.47 -28.12 1.30
C THR A 112 -11.07 -28.91 0.06
#